data_AF-A0A7L5DW27-F1
#
_entry.id   AF-A0A7L5DW27-F1
#
_cell.length_a   1.000
_cell.length_b   1.000
_cell.length_c   1.000
_cell.angle_alpha   90.00
_cell.angle_beta   90.00
_cell.angle_gamma   90.00
#
_symmetry.space_group_name_H-M   'P 1'
#
loop_
_entity.id
_entity.type
_entity.pdbx_description
1 polymer ?
#
loop_
_entity_poly.entity_id
_entity_poly.type
_entity_poly.pdbx_seq_one_letter_code
_entity_poly.pdbx_strand_id
1 'polypeptide(L)'
;MNQDASNENIGRQLEDEANKIQDRQIEQQFRDAFQQLDPSINLSTITIVSDVANDNLLIDGVDDELIDRAVEIVRGEHDSFEV
;
A
#
# COMPACT_ATOMS: atom_id res chain seq x y z
N MET A 1 16.31 12.85 35.32
CA MET A 1 16.64 12.08 34.11
C MET A 1 15.31 11.59 33.55
N ASN A 2 14.81 12.21 32.49
CA ASN A 2 13.55 11.84 31.80
C ASN A 2 13.66 12.35 30.35
N GLN A 3 14.73 11.94 29.66
CA GLN A 3 14.94 12.27 28.24
C GLN A 3 14.81 11.02 27.35
N ASP A 4 15.06 9.82 27.88
CA ASP A 4 14.89 8.55 27.15
C ASP A 4 13.43 8.22 26.79
N ALA A 5 12.50 8.30 27.76
CA ALA A 5 11.10 7.94 27.52
C ALA A 5 10.38 8.85 26.50
N SER A 6 10.83 10.09 26.35
CA SER A 6 10.29 11.05 25.38
C SER A 6 10.76 10.72 23.96
N ASN A 7 12.03 10.33 23.80
CA ASN A 7 12.61 9.98 22.50
C ASN A 7 12.07 8.65 21.96
N GLU A 8 11.87 7.64 22.83
CA GLU A 8 11.25 6.36 22.44
C GLU A 8 9.77 6.49 22.06
N ASN A 9 9.07 7.52 22.56
CA ASN A 9 7.68 7.80 22.19
C ASN A 9 7.60 8.51 20.85
N ILE A 10 8.52 9.45 20.58
CA ILE A 10 8.63 10.12 19.28
C ILE A 10 9.04 9.12 18.19
N GLY A 11 10.01 8.24 18.45
CA GLY A 11 10.44 7.22 17.49
C GLY A 11 9.30 6.31 17.01
N ARG A 12 8.48 5.81 17.95
CA ARG A 12 7.31 4.98 17.63
C ARG A 12 6.22 5.74 16.86
N GLN A 13 5.97 6.99 17.22
CA GLN A 13 5.00 7.83 16.49
C GLN A 13 5.43 8.05 15.04
N LEU A 14 6.72 8.33 14.80
CA LEU A 14 7.25 8.52 13.46
C LEU A 14 7.18 7.23 12.62
N GLU A 15 7.44 6.07 13.24
CA GLU A 15 7.31 4.77 12.58
C GLU A 15 5.85 4.46 12.20
N ASP A 16 4.91 4.68 13.11
CA ASP A 16 3.47 4.52 12.83
C ASP A 16 2.99 5.47 11.72
N GLU A 17 3.48 6.71 11.69
CA GLU A 17 3.16 7.67 10.63
C GLU A 17 3.77 7.24 9.28
N ALA A 18 5.01 6.75 9.27
CA ALA A 18 5.66 6.24 8.07
C ALA A 18 4.91 5.03 7.50
N ASN A 19 4.51 4.08 8.35
CA ASN A 19 3.73 2.91 7.96
C ASN A 19 2.39 3.33 7.36
N LYS A 20 1.64 4.23 8.01
CA LYS A 20 0.37 4.76 7.48
C LYS A 20 0.52 5.49 6.14
N ILE A 21 1.66 6.14 5.91
CA ILE A 21 1.93 6.79 4.62
C ILE A 21 2.17 5.72 3.55
N GLN A 22 2.98 4.70 3.86
CA GLN A 22 3.21 3.58 2.95
C GLN A 22 1.94 2.79 2.64
N ASP A 23 1.11 2.50 3.64
CA ASP A 23 -0.17 1.79 3.44
C ASP A 23 -1.05 2.52 2.41
N ARG A 24 -1.20 3.85 2.56
CA ARG A 24 -1.94 4.67 1.61
C ARG A 24 -1.32 4.71 0.22
N GLN A 25 0.01 4.68 0.13
CA GLN A 25 0.70 4.66 -1.16
C GLN A 25 0.47 3.34 -1.88
N ILE A 26 0.58 2.21 -1.19
CA ILE A 26 0.30 0.88 -1.73
C ILE A 26 -1.16 0.79 -2.18
N GLU A 27 -2.10 1.23 -1.35
CA GLU A 27 -3.52 1.27 -1.73
C GLU A 27 -3.75 2.08 -3.01
N GLN A 28 -3.11 3.25 -3.16
CA GLN A 28 -3.25 4.07 -4.35
C GLN A 28 -2.62 3.42 -5.60
N GLN A 29 -1.43 2.82 -5.46
CA GLN A 29 -0.77 2.10 -6.56
C GLN A 29 -1.67 0.97 -7.11
N PHE A 30 -2.32 0.20 -6.23
CA PHE A 30 -3.26 -0.82 -6.67
C PHE A 30 -4.50 -0.22 -7.35
N ARG A 31 -5.04 0.90 -6.86
CA ARG A 31 -6.15 1.60 -7.53
C ARG A 31 -5.77 2.05 -8.94
N ASP A 32 -4.58 2.63 -9.10
CA ASP A 32 -4.08 3.09 -10.39
C ASP A 32 -3.84 1.90 -11.34
N ALA A 33 -3.28 0.80 -10.84
CA ALA A 33 -3.09 -0.44 -11.59
C ALA A 33 -4.42 -1.04 -12.06
N PHE A 34 -5.44 -1.10 -11.19
CA PHE A 34 -6.77 -1.58 -11.58
C PHE A 34 -7.40 -0.71 -12.66
N GLN A 35 -7.27 0.62 -12.54
CA GLN A 35 -7.79 1.54 -13.55
C GLN A 35 -7.02 1.48 -14.88
N GLN A 36 -5.72 1.17 -14.84
CA GLN A 36 -4.91 0.93 -16.05
C GLN A 36 -5.33 -0.37 -16.76
N LEU A 37 -5.59 -1.43 -16.01
CA LEU A 37 -6.01 -2.73 -16.53
C LEU A 37 -7.42 -2.71 -17.10
N ASP A 38 -8.35 -2.06 -16.40
CA ASP A 38 -9.73 -1.84 -16.82
C ASP A 38 -10.17 -0.40 -16.53
N PRO A 39 -10.15 0.49 -17.53
CA PRO A 39 -10.61 1.87 -17.37
C PRO A 39 -12.09 2.02 -17.00
N SER A 40 -12.90 0.96 -17.17
CA SER A 40 -14.32 0.95 -16.84
C SER A 40 -14.60 0.42 -15.43
N ILE A 41 -13.56 0.00 -14.69
CA ILE A 41 -13.73 -0.60 -13.37
C ILE A 41 -14.28 0.40 -12.35
N ASN A 42 -15.19 -0.07 -11.51
CA ASN A 42 -15.69 0.73 -10.40
C ASN A 42 -14.78 0.55 -9.18
N LEU A 43 -13.77 1.41 -9.03
CA LEU A 43 -12.85 1.39 -7.88
C LEU A 43 -13.55 1.51 -6.51
N SER A 44 -14.81 1.99 -6.49
CA SER A 44 -15.62 2.12 -5.28
C SER A 44 -16.09 0.77 -4.72
N THR A 45 -16.13 -0.28 -5.55
CA THR A 45 -16.52 -1.63 -5.12
C THR A 45 -15.32 -2.47 -4.67
N ILE A 46 -14.11 -1.96 -4.86
CA ILE A 46 -12.86 -2.65 -4.53
C ILE A 46 -12.41 -2.22 -3.13
N THR A 47 -12.23 -3.21 -2.28
CA THR A 47 -11.62 -3.03 -0.95
C THR A 47 -10.14 -3.34 -1.06
N ILE A 48 -9.28 -2.40 -0.67
CA ILE A 48 -7.83 -2.56 -0.62
C ILE A 48 -7.42 -2.13 0.78
N VAL A 49 -6.74 -3.02 1.51
CA VAL A 49 -6.23 -2.76 2.86
C VAL A 49 -4.78 -3.20 2.89
N SER A 50 -3.87 -2.23 3.05
CA SER A 50 -2.45 -2.49 3.31
C SER A 50 -2.17 -2.38 4.80
N ASP A 51 -1.34 -3.28 5.30
CA ASP A 51 -0.76 -3.24 6.63
C ASP A 51 0.71 -3.66 6.54
N VAL A 52 1.56 -2.68 6.21
CA VAL A 52 3.01 -2.86 6.07
C VAL A 52 3.66 -3.29 7.38
N ALA A 53 3.13 -2.83 8.52
CA ALA A 53 3.66 -3.21 9.83
C ALA A 53 3.56 -4.72 10.09
N ASN A 54 2.57 -5.39 9.48
CA ASN A 54 2.35 -6.83 9.59
C ASN A 54 2.59 -7.61 8.28
N ASP A 55 3.19 -6.97 7.27
CA ASP A 55 3.43 -7.54 5.93
C ASP A 55 2.18 -8.19 5.31
N ASN A 56 1.05 -7.48 5.40
CA ASN A 56 -0.25 -7.99 4.98
C ASN A 56 -0.91 -7.05 3.96
N LEU A 57 -1.50 -7.64 2.92
CA LEU A 57 -2.26 -6.95 1.89
C LEU A 57 -3.52 -7.74 1.59
N LEU A 58 -4.67 -7.08 1.70
CA LEU A 58 -5.97 -7.66 1.36
C LEU A 58 -6.61 -6.86 0.23
N ILE A 59 -7.03 -7.57 -0.81
CA ILE A 59 -7.77 -7.03 -1.94
C ILE A 59 -9.01 -7.89 -2.14
N ASP A 60 -10.17 -7.23 -2.27
CA ASP A 60 -11.46 -7.88 -2.48
C ASP A 60 -12.37 -7.04 -3.39
N GLY A 61 -13.36 -7.67 -4.01
CA GLY A 61 -14.31 -7.03 -4.92
C GLY A 61 -13.91 -7.04 -6.40
N VAL A 62 -12.90 -7.83 -6.77
CA VAL A 62 -12.42 -8.06 -8.13
C VAL A 62 -11.98 -9.52 -8.31
N ASP A 63 -11.90 -10.00 -9.55
CA ASP A 63 -11.43 -11.35 -9.87
C ASP A 63 -9.93 -11.52 -9.59
N ASP A 64 -9.53 -12.71 -9.15
CA ASP A 64 -8.15 -13.06 -8.81
C ASP A 64 -7.16 -12.78 -9.95
N GLU A 65 -7.55 -13.03 -11.21
CA GLU A 65 -6.70 -12.76 -12.38
C GLU A 65 -6.38 -11.26 -12.52
N LEU A 66 -7.33 -10.39 -12.16
CA LEU A 66 -7.11 -8.95 -12.20
C LEU A 66 -6.20 -8.52 -11.05
N ILE A 67 -6.34 -9.15 -9.88
CA ILE A 67 -5.45 -8.93 -8.73
C ILE A 67 -4.02 -9.31 -9.10
N ASP A 68 -3.81 -10.50 -9.64
CA ASP A 68 -2.48 -10.99 -10.05
C ASP A 68 -1.79 -10.00 -11.01
N ARG A 69 -2.53 -9.55 -12.03
CA ARG A 69 -2.02 -8.57 -13.00
C ARG A 69 -1.74 -7.20 -12.38
N ALA A 70 -2.56 -6.77 -11.42
CA ALA A 70 -2.32 -5.52 -10.69
C ALA A 70 -1.07 -5.63 -9.82
N VAL A 71 -0.86 -6.77 -9.15
CA VAL A 71 0.37 -7.05 -8.38
C VAL A 71 1.60 -7.01 -9.30
N GLU A 72 1.52 -7.57 -10.51
CA GLU A 72 2.61 -7.49 -11.49
C GLU A 72 2.93 -6.05 -11.89
N ILE A 73 1.92 -5.20 -12.11
CA ILE A 73 2.12 -3.77 -12.40
C ILE A 73 2.78 -3.06 -11.23
N VAL A 74 2.24 -3.20 -10.02
CA VAL A 74 2.76 -2.51 -8.82
C VAL A 74 4.19 -2.94 -8.50
N ARG A 75 4.50 -4.24 -8.61
CA ARG A 75 5.86 -4.76 -8.45
C ARG A 75 6.79 -4.32 -9.58
N GLY A 76 6.31 -4.32 -10.82
CA GLY A 76 7.07 -3.90 -12.00
C GLY A 76 7.38 -2.40 -12.01
N GLU A 77 6.48 -1.55 -11.49
CA GLU A 77 6.75 -0.14 -11.27
C GLU A 77 7.84 0.06 -10.19
N HIS A 78 7.86 -0.78 -9.15
CA HIS A 78 8.90 -0.75 -8.12
C HIS A 78 10.31 -1.11 -8.63
N ASP A 79 10.44 -2.00 -9.62
CA ASP A 79 11.74 -2.34 -10.25
C ASP A 79 12.24 -1.29 -11.27
N SER A 80 11.39 -0.34 -11.67
CA SER A 80 11.71 0.64 -12.73
C SER A 80 12.39 1.95 -12.25
N PHE A 81 12.70 2.06 -10.96
CA PHE A 81 13.38 3.22 -10.35
C PHE A 81 14.88 3.03 -10.04
N GLU A 82 15.58 2.14 -10.76
CA GLU A 82 17.06 2.19 -10.87
C GLU A 82 17.46 2.76 -12.25
N VAL A 83 17.60 4.09 -12.35
CA VAL A 83 18.41 4.79 -13.37
C VAL A 83 19.13 6.01 -12.81
#